data_AF-A0A3A6PDZ9-F1
#
_entry.id   AF-A0A3A6PDZ9-F1
#
_cell.length_a   1.000
_cell.length_b   1.000
_cell.length_c   1.000
_cell.angle_alpha   90.00
_cell.angle_beta   90.00
_cell.angle_gamma   90.00
#
_symmetry.space_group_name_H-M   'P 1'
#
loop_
_entity.id
_entity.type
_entity.pdbx_description
1 polymer ?
#
loop_
_entity_poly.entity_id
_entity_poly.type
_entity_poly.pdbx_seq_one_letter_code
_entity_poly.pdbx_strand_id
1 'polypeptide(L)'
;MKLPIRNIFLMLFAAATLYGALASPPAPEQAAVAAPVLSAHSESAIKLASAQNPSYAPLHELVNQYGGLLTYNRETDTIDLTVSGANFTLLLENGTVLQNGYEAPGDYYLQDGVLYMNADQFKKLAAFSDLAS
;
A
#
# COMPACT_ATOMS: atom_id res chain seq x y z
N MET A 1 28.08 -48.08 -37.37
CA MET A 1 27.17 -46.96 -37.03
C MET A 1 27.89 -46.03 -36.06
N LYS A 2 28.04 -44.75 -36.42
CA LYS A 2 28.78 -43.72 -35.65
C LYS A 2 27.79 -42.97 -34.76
N LEU A 3 28.01 -42.95 -33.44
CA LEU A 3 27.22 -42.14 -32.51
C LEU A 3 27.55 -40.65 -32.71
N PRO A 4 26.53 -39.77 -32.82
CA PRO A 4 26.75 -38.35 -33.08
C PRO A 4 27.25 -37.60 -31.83
N ILE A 5 28.27 -36.78 -32.06
CA ILE A 5 29.12 -35.99 -31.14
C ILE A 5 28.35 -34.85 -30.40
N ARG A 6 27.02 -34.85 -30.41
CA ARG A 6 26.21 -33.71 -29.93
C ARG A 6 26.05 -33.61 -28.40
N ASN A 7 26.49 -34.61 -27.63
CA ASN A 7 26.24 -34.69 -26.20
C ASN A 7 27.42 -34.34 -25.27
N ILE A 8 28.61 -34.04 -25.80
CA ILE A 8 29.79 -33.78 -24.94
C ILE A 8 29.88 -32.30 -24.53
N PHE A 9 29.40 -31.38 -25.37
CA PHE A 9 29.50 -29.94 -25.12
C PHE A 9 28.59 -29.43 -23.99
N LEU A 10 27.47 -30.12 -23.70
CA LEU A 10 26.53 -29.69 -22.65
C LEU A 10 27.01 -30.01 -21.24
N MET A 11 27.87 -31.02 -21.04
CA MET A 11 28.41 -31.32 -19.70
C MET A 11 29.54 -30.37 -19.27
N LEU A 12 30.29 -29.79 -20.21
CA LEU A 12 31.41 -28.90 -19.91
C LEU A 12 30.99 -27.52 -19.39
N PHE A 13 29.79 -27.04 -19.74
CA PHE A 13 29.29 -25.74 -19.29
C PHE A 13 28.86 -25.70 -17.82
N ALA A 14 28.45 -26.82 -17.23
CA ALA A 14 27.98 -26.86 -15.83
C ALA A 14 29.11 -26.87 -14.79
N ALA A 15 30.32 -27.31 -15.17
CA ALA A 15 31.45 -27.41 -14.25
C ALA A 15 32.18 -26.07 -14.04
N ALA A 16 32.08 -25.13 -14.99
CA ALA A 16 32.79 -23.85 -14.91
C ALA A 16 32.12 -22.83 -13.97
N THR A 17 30.81 -22.92 -13.74
CA THR A 17 30.08 -21.97 -12.87
C THR A 17 30.24 -22.27 -11.39
N LEU A 18 30.60 -23.49 -11.00
CA LEU A 18 30.77 -23.85 -9.58
C LEU A 18 32.14 -23.44 -9.03
N TYR A 19 33.17 -23.31 -9.87
CA TYR A 19 34.52 -22.93 -9.44
C TYR A 19 34.71 -21.41 -9.28
N GLY A 20 33.88 -20.59 -9.91
CA GLY A 20 33.96 -19.11 -9.81
C GLY A 20 33.45 -18.54 -8.49
N ALA A 21 32.59 -19.25 -7.77
CA ALA A 21 31.97 -18.76 -6.53
C ALA A 21 32.84 -18.92 -5.27
N LEU A 22 33.91 -19.73 -5.32
CA LEU A 22 34.78 -19.99 -4.17
C LEU A 22 36.06 -19.13 -4.15
N ALA A 23 36.40 -18.45 -5.26
CA ALA A 23 37.64 -17.68 -5.39
C ALA A 23 37.45 -16.15 -5.34
N SER A 24 36.22 -15.65 -5.15
CA SER A 24 35.94 -14.22 -5.14
C SER A 24 34.93 -13.88 -4.04
N PRO A 25 35.37 -13.63 -2.80
CA PRO A 25 34.52 -12.94 -1.85
C PRO A 25 34.16 -11.57 -2.44
N PRO A 26 32.89 -11.15 -2.40
CA PRO A 26 32.52 -9.82 -2.87
C PRO A 26 33.21 -8.78 -1.97
N ALA A 27 33.99 -7.89 -2.60
CA ALA A 27 34.61 -6.77 -1.91
C ALA A 27 33.51 -5.84 -1.35
N PRO A 28 33.67 -5.29 -0.12
CA PRO A 28 32.75 -4.31 0.41
C PRO A 28 33.01 -2.97 -0.30
N GLU A 29 32.27 -2.69 -1.37
CA GLU A 29 32.28 -1.39 -2.02
C GLU A 29 31.38 -0.42 -1.25
N GLN A 30 32.00 0.30 -0.31
CA GLN A 30 31.47 1.55 0.21
C GLN A 30 31.50 2.61 -0.90
N ALA A 31 30.42 2.71 -1.66
CA ALA A 31 30.08 3.93 -2.39
C ALA A 31 28.89 4.58 -1.68
N ALA A 32 29.21 5.41 -0.69
CA ALA A 32 28.27 6.36 -0.10
C ALA A 32 27.87 7.40 -1.16
N VAL A 33 26.83 7.09 -1.94
CA VAL A 33 26.04 8.13 -2.60
C VAL A 33 24.93 8.47 -1.63
N ALA A 34 25.16 9.50 -0.83
CA ALA A 34 24.10 10.21 -0.11
C ALA A 34 23.16 10.82 -1.16
N ALA A 35 22.20 10.02 -1.64
CA ALA A 35 20.98 10.58 -2.17
C ALA A 35 20.30 11.32 -1.01
N PRO A 36 19.85 12.58 -1.21
CA PRO A 36 19.10 13.28 -0.19
C PRO A 36 17.93 12.37 0.18
N VAL A 37 17.86 12.08 1.46
CA VAL A 37 16.82 11.28 2.08
C VAL A 37 15.49 11.73 1.49
N LEU A 38 14.85 10.89 0.68
CA LEU A 38 13.42 10.99 0.39
C LEU A 38 12.67 10.58 1.67
N SER A 39 12.96 11.27 2.78
CA SER A 39 12.13 11.42 3.97
C SER A 39 11.02 12.43 3.66
N ALA A 40 10.35 12.21 2.54
CA ALA A 40 9.22 12.99 2.10
C ALA A 40 8.39 12.05 1.24
N HIS A 41 7.54 11.23 1.88
CA HIS A 41 6.21 10.84 1.40
C HIS A 41 5.45 9.87 2.34
N SER A 42 5.78 9.81 3.64
CA SER A 42 4.86 9.32 4.67
C SER A 42 4.60 10.35 5.77
N GLU A 43 4.86 11.64 5.48
CA GLU A 43 4.33 12.76 6.29
C GLU A 43 2.98 13.27 5.74
N SER A 44 2.57 12.86 4.55
CA SER A 44 1.39 13.46 3.89
C SER A 44 0.04 13.06 4.48
N ALA A 45 -0.06 11.96 5.24
CA ALA A 45 -1.30 11.60 5.94
C ALA A 45 -1.15 11.73 7.48
N ILE A 46 0.04 11.47 8.02
CA ILE A 46 0.27 11.44 9.47
C ILE A 46 0.48 12.87 10.04
N LYS A 47 0.90 13.85 9.24
CA LYS A 47 1.24 15.20 9.74
C LYS A 47 0.18 16.28 9.52
N LEU A 48 -0.94 16.00 8.84
CA LEU A 48 -2.06 16.96 8.70
C LEU A 48 -3.10 16.86 9.83
N ALA A 49 -3.01 15.85 10.69
CA ALA A 49 -3.85 15.66 11.87
C ALA A 49 -3.56 16.61 13.04
N SER A 50 -2.88 17.73 12.79
CA SER A 50 -2.59 18.70 13.84
C SER A 50 -3.87 19.47 14.17
N ALA A 51 -4.49 19.10 15.28
CA ALA A 51 -5.39 19.89 16.12
C ALA A 51 -6.66 20.45 15.46
N GLN A 52 -7.82 19.88 15.83
CA GLN A 52 -9.13 20.55 15.81
C GLN A 52 -9.50 21.23 14.47
N ASN A 53 -9.14 20.60 13.34
CA ASN A 53 -9.64 21.06 12.07
C ASN A 53 -11.11 20.58 11.93
N PRO A 54 -12.11 21.48 11.80
CA PRO A 54 -13.53 21.11 11.70
C PRO A 54 -13.83 20.21 10.48
N SER A 55 -12.88 20.08 9.56
CA SER A 55 -12.99 19.18 8.40
C SER A 55 -12.79 17.70 8.73
N TYR A 56 -12.17 17.34 9.86
CA TYR A 56 -12.02 15.93 10.24
C TYR A 56 -13.03 15.56 11.32
N ALA A 57 -13.76 14.48 11.08
CA ALA A 57 -14.72 13.92 12.02
C ALA A 57 -14.37 12.45 12.30
N PRO A 58 -14.75 11.93 13.48
CA PRO A 58 -14.62 10.51 13.75
C PRO A 58 -15.34 9.69 12.69
N LEU A 59 -14.66 8.71 12.12
CA LEU A 59 -15.19 7.91 11.01
C LEU A 59 -16.52 7.23 11.39
N HIS A 60 -16.62 6.73 12.62
CA HIS A 60 -17.83 6.09 13.11
C HIS A 60 -19.04 7.06 13.16
N GLU A 61 -18.82 8.34 13.47
CA GLU A 61 -19.88 9.35 13.46
C GLU A 61 -20.34 9.64 12.03
N LEU A 62 -19.40 9.77 11.10
CA LEU A 62 -19.72 9.93 9.68
C LEU A 62 -20.53 8.74 9.17
N VAL A 63 -20.07 7.50 9.42
CA VAL A 63 -20.80 6.30 9.01
C VAL A 63 -22.21 6.27 9.60
N ASN A 64 -22.37 6.56 10.89
CA ASN A 64 -23.68 6.60 11.53
C ASN A 64 -24.59 7.70 10.94
N GLN A 65 -24.04 8.88 10.65
CA GLN A 65 -24.78 10.00 10.06
C GLN A 65 -25.38 9.66 8.69
N TYR A 66 -24.64 8.89 7.88
CA TYR A 66 -25.09 8.47 6.55
C TYR A 66 -25.70 7.05 6.54
N GLY A 67 -26.02 6.49 7.71
CA GLY A 67 -26.67 5.18 7.85
C GLY A 67 -25.86 4.01 7.28
N GLY A 68 -24.53 4.10 7.34
CA GLY A 68 -23.63 3.10 6.82
C GLY A 68 -23.25 2.00 7.80
N LEU A 69 -22.40 1.09 7.33
CA LEU A 69 -21.79 0.00 8.08
C LEU A 69 -20.28 0.13 8.01
N LEU A 70 -19.61 -0.21 9.10
CA LEU A 70 -18.16 -0.22 9.22
C LEU A 70 -17.73 -1.55 9.83
N THR A 71 -16.79 -2.23 9.15
CA THR A 71 -16.21 -3.49 9.61
C THR A 71 -14.70 -3.39 9.60
N TYR A 72 -14.07 -3.71 10.72
CA TYR A 72 -12.61 -3.78 10.80
C TYR A 72 -12.12 -5.21 10.58
N ASN A 73 -11.26 -5.40 9.58
CA ASN A 73 -10.58 -6.66 9.30
C ASN A 73 -9.17 -6.64 9.90
N ARG A 74 -8.96 -7.46 10.93
CA ARG A 74 -7.69 -7.58 11.66
C ARG A 74 -6.60 -8.34 10.88
N GLU A 75 -6.99 -9.18 9.93
CA GLU A 75 -6.03 -10.01 9.18
C GLU A 75 -5.30 -9.18 8.13
N THR A 76 -6.00 -8.21 7.54
CA THR A 76 -5.50 -7.34 6.46
C THR A 76 -5.22 -5.92 6.92
N ASP A 77 -5.51 -5.59 8.18
CA ASP A 77 -5.45 -4.23 8.73
C ASP A 77 -6.23 -3.21 7.88
N THR A 78 -7.46 -3.58 7.53
CA THR A 78 -8.34 -2.77 6.68
C THR A 78 -9.66 -2.46 7.37
N ILE A 79 -10.28 -1.34 6.99
CA ILE A 79 -11.65 -1.01 7.39
C ILE A 79 -12.52 -1.00 6.15
N ASP A 80 -13.51 -1.89 6.11
CA ASP A 80 -14.51 -1.93 5.04
C ASP A 80 -15.70 -1.07 5.43
N LEU A 81 -16.12 -0.20 4.51
CA LEU A 81 -17.24 0.71 4.70
C LEU A 81 -18.28 0.52 3.61
N THR A 82 -19.54 0.49 4.04
CA THR A 82 -20.71 0.54 3.15
C THR A 82 -21.56 1.74 3.54
N VAL A 83 -21.71 2.72 2.68
CA VAL A 83 -22.46 3.96 2.96
C VAL A 83 -23.30 4.32 1.75
N SER A 84 -24.62 4.48 1.92
CA SER A 84 -25.55 4.80 0.82
C SER A 84 -25.43 3.88 -0.41
N GLY A 85 -25.05 2.61 -0.20
CA GLY A 85 -24.82 1.63 -1.27
C GLY A 85 -23.42 1.68 -1.92
N ALA A 86 -22.60 2.68 -1.60
CA ALA A 86 -21.19 2.73 -1.98
C ALA A 86 -20.36 1.85 -1.03
N ASN A 87 -19.41 1.10 -1.60
CA ASN A 87 -18.43 0.33 -0.84
C ASN A 87 -17.03 0.88 -1.07
N PHE A 88 -16.27 1.08 0.00
CA PHE A 88 -14.86 1.43 -0.07
C PHE A 88 -14.13 0.88 1.15
N THR A 89 -12.84 0.62 0.99
CA THR A 89 -11.98 0.02 2.00
C THR A 89 -10.85 0.99 2.33
N LEU A 90 -10.62 1.26 3.60
CA LEU A 90 -9.44 1.99 4.08
C LEU A 90 -8.32 1.00 4.33
N LEU A 91 -7.17 1.22 3.69
CA LEU A 91 -5.95 0.43 3.81
C LEU A 91 -5.06 1.10 4.85
N LEU A 92 -5.15 0.69 6.12
CA LEU A 92 -4.54 1.43 7.22
C LEU A 92 -3.01 1.45 7.15
N GLU A 93 -2.40 0.33 6.74
CA GLU A 93 -0.95 0.20 6.56
C GLU A 93 -0.37 1.27 5.61
N ASN A 94 -1.08 1.56 4.52
CA ASN A 94 -0.59 2.42 3.44
C ASN A 94 -1.19 3.84 3.45
N GLY A 95 -2.20 4.09 4.30
CA GLY A 95 -2.91 5.37 4.32
C GLY A 95 -3.71 5.63 3.03
N THR A 96 -4.19 4.59 2.36
CA THR A 96 -4.92 4.69 1.10
C THR A 96 -6.37 4.24 1.22
N VAL A 97 -7.19 4.63 0.24
CA VAL A 97 -8.58 4.20 0.09
C VAL A 97 -8.67 3.39 -1.20
N LEU A 98 -9.21 2.18 -1.09
CA LEU A 98 -9.59 1.32 -2.20
C LEU A 98 -11.07 1.48 -2.49
N GLN A 99 -11.41 1.87 -3.71
CA GLN A 99 -12.79 1.96 -4.17
C GLN A 99 -12.88 1.42 -5.60
N ASN A 100 -13.79 0.47 -5.85
CA ASN A 100 -13.99 -0.14 -7.17
C ASN A 100 -12.70 -0.68 -7.83
N GLY A 101 -11.75 -1.19 -7.03
CA GLY A 101 -10.47 -1.71 -7.51
C GLY A 101 -9.39 -0.65 -7.76
N TYR A 102 -9.68 0.64 -7.50
CA TYR A 102 -8.70 1.72 -7.61
C TYR A 102 -8.26 2.19 -6.22
N GLU A 103 -6.94 2.28 -6.03
CA GLU A 103 -6.34 2.81 -4.81
C GLU A 103 -5.95 4.28 -5.00
N ALA A 104 -6.33 5.11 -4.03
CA ALA A 104 -5.97 6.52 -3.98
C ALA A 104 -5.52 6.91 -2.57
N PRO A 105 -4.71 7.98 -2.40
CA PRO A 105 -4.35 8.49 -1.07
C PRO A 105 -5.60 8.83 -0.23
N GLY A 106 -5.62 8.32 0.99
CA GLY A 106 -6.65 8.62 1.98
C GLY A 106 -6.32 9.88 2.77
N ASP A 107 -7.36 10.66 3.09
CA ASP A 107 -7.27 11.84 3.94
C ASP A 107 -7.87 11.51 5.31
N TYR A 108 -7.18 10.64 6.04
CA TYR A 108 -7.55 10.16 7.36
C TYR A 108 -6.33 9.92 8.25
N TYR A 109 -6.55 9.90 9.56
CA TYR A 109 -5.54 9.62 10.56
C TYR A 109 -6.12 8.85 11.75
N LEU A 110 -5.24 8.23 12.53
CA LEU A 110 -5.60 7.55 13.78
C LEU A 110 -5.12 8.38 14.97
N GLN A 111 -6.00 8.65 15.92
CA GLN A 111 -5.68 9.33 17.16
C GLN A 111 -6.40 8.64 18.32
N ASP A 112 -5.64 8.21 19.34
CA ASP A 112 -6.16 7.55 20.55
C ASP A 112 -7.07 6.34 20.25
N GLY A 113 -6.76 5.59 19.19
CA GLY A 113 -7.55 4.44 18.74
C GLY A 113 -8.84 4.79 17.98
N VAL A 114 -9.10 6.08 17.75
CA VAL A 114 -10.22 6.56 16.94
C VAL A 114 -9.69 7.00 15.58
N LEU A 115 -10.34 6.51 14.52
CA LEU A 115 -10.04 6.95 13.16
C LEU A 115 -10.81 8.24 12.86
N TYR A 116 -10.11 9.25 12.38
CA TYR A 116 -10.66 10.52 11.91
C TYR A 116 -10.46 10.62 10.42
N MET A 117 -11.50 11.04 9.70
CA MET A 117 -11.46 11.18 8.25
C MET A 117 -11.96 12.55 7.84
N ASN A 118 -11.39 13.10 6.78
CA ASN A 118 -11.87 14.32 6.16
C ASN A 118 -13.32 14.13 5.68
N ALA A 119 -14.24 14.92 6.22
CA ALA A 119 -15.67 14.81 5.96
C ALA A 119 -16.02 15.06 4.49
N ASP A 120 -15.28 15.91 3.77
CA ASP A 120 -15.50 16.16 2.34
C ASP A 120 -15.00 15.01 1.47
N GLN A 121 -13.87 14.38 1.85
CA GLN A 121 -13.45 13.14 1.19
C GLN A 121 -14.48 12.03 1.43
N PHE A 122 -14.95 11.86 2.68
CA PHE A 122 -15.97 10.88 3.01
C PHE A 122 -17.26 11.07 2.20
N LYS A 123 -17.75 12.32 2.09
CA LYS A 123 -18.92 12.63 1.25
C LYS A 123 -18.71 12.26 -0.20
N LYS A 124 -17.52 12.54 -0.77
CA LYS A 124 -17.21 12.16 -2.17
C LYS A 124 -17.22 10.64 -2.34
N LEU A 125 -16.61 9.90 -1.41
CA LEU A 125 -16.58 8.44 -1.44
C LEU A 125 -17.99 7.84 -1.29
N ALA A 126 -18.83 8.42 -0.44
CA ALA A 126 -20.22 8.02 -0.23
C ALA A 126 -21.16 8.44 -1.37
N ALA A 127 -20.84 9.48 -2.13
CA ALA A 127 -21.67 10.03 -3.22
C ALA A 127 -21.26 9.57 -4.62
N PHE A 128 -20.18 8.79 -4.78
CA PHE A 128 -19.73 8.30 -6.09
C PHE A 128 -20.59 7.16 -6.69
N SER A 129 -21.84 7.04 -6.23
CA SER A 129 -22.85 6.14 -6.80
C SER A 129 -23.66 6.76 -7.96
N ASP A 130 -23.51 8.06 -8.26
CA ASP A 130 -24.26 8.73 -9.35
C ASP A 130 -23.60 8.68 -10.75
N LEU A 131 -22.50 7.92 -10.92
CA LEU A 131 -21.81 7.77 -12.21
C LEU A 131 -21.87 6.32 -12.73
N ALA A 132 -23.08 5.79 -12.82
CA ALA A 132 -23.41 4.63 -13.67
C ALA A 132 -24.89 4.70 -14.07
N SER A 133 -25.25 5.70 -14.89
CA SER A 133 -26.52 5.74 -15.63
C SER A 133 -26.23 5.76 -17.11
#